data_AF-A0A1Z9DSJ6-F1
#
_entry.id   AF-A0A1Z9DSJ6-F1
#
_cell.length_a   1.000
_cell.length_b   1.000
_cell.length_c   1.000
_cell.angle_alpha   90.00
_cell.angle_beta   90.00
_cell.angle_gamma   90.00
#
_symmetry.space_group_name_H-M   'P 1'
#
loop_
_entity.id
_entity.type
_entity.pdbx_description
1 polymer ?
#
loop_
_entity_poly.entity_id
_entity_poly.type
_entity_poly.pdbx_seq_one_letter_code
_entity_poly.pdbx_strand_id
1 'polypeptide(L)' 'MNNPDIVVATEVYKDFPAHEDHFKTAQWEHFSGIMEKYPPRSIDEKTYDASETKHALDD' A
#
# COMPACT_ATOMS: atom_id res chain seq x y z
N MET A 1 8.33 12.79 12.55
CA MET A 1 8.45 11.63 11.64
C MET A 1 9.83 11.70 11.02
N ASN A 2 10.80 10.90 11.46
CA ASN A 2 12.10 10.67 10.80
C ASN A 2 12.87 9.60 11.60
N ASN A 3 12.18 8.54 12.02
CA ASN A 3 12.89 7.37 12.51
C ASN A 3 13.26 6.53 11.27
N PRO A 4 14.54 6.36 10.92
CA PRO A 4 14.95 5.59 9.75
C PRO A 4 14.56 4.11 9.85
N ASP A 5 14.25 3.62 11.05
CA ASP A 5 13.80 2.25 11.29
C ASP A 5 12.31 2.04 10.99
N ILE A 6 11.57 3.11 10.68
CA ILE A 6 10.14 3.05 10.35
C ILE A 6 9.95 3.32 8.87
N VAL A 7 9.41 2.33 8.16
CA VAL A 7 9.00 2.45 6.76
C VAL A 7 7.49 2.64 6.72
N VAL A 8 7.03 3.63 5.93
CA VAL A 8 5.61 3.87 5.66
C VAL A 8 5.37 3.65 4.18
N ALA A 9 4.47 2.73 3.85
CA ALA A 9 3.96 2.52 2.51
C ALA A 9 2.50 2.98 2.46
N THR A 10 2.12 3.67 1.38
CA THR A 10 0.73 4.09 1.16
C THR A 10 0.33 3.59 -0.22
N GLU A 11 -0.71 2.76 -0.27
CA GLU A 11 -1.24 2.19 -1.50
C GLU A 11 -2.66 2.72 -1.71
N VAL A 12 -2.93 3.19 -2.91
CA VAL A 12 -4.24 3.71 -3.30
C VAL A 12 -4.74 2.88 -4.46
N TYR A 13 -5.94 2.32 -4.28
CA TYR A 13 -6.59 1.47 -5.27
C TYR A 13 -7.82 2.19 -5.82
N LYS A 14 -8.04 2.06 -7.13
CA LYS A 14 -9.22 2.62 -7.79
C LYS A 14 -10.51 1.94 -7.31
N ASP A 15 -10.44 0.62 -7.14
CA ASP A 15 -11.54 -0.23 -6.73
C ASP A 15 -11.01 -1.50 -6.05
N PHE A 16 -11.91 -2.30 -5.50
CA PHE A 16 -11.57 -3.55 -4.81
C PHE A 16 -10.93 -4.61 -5.72
N PRO A 17 -11.38 -4.82 -6.98
CA PRO A 17 -10.66 -5.69 -7.91
C PRO A 17 -9.19 -5.31 -8.13
N ALA A 18 -8.86 -4.02 -8.28
CA ALA A 18 -7.48 -3.57 -8.41
C ALA A 18 -6.64 -3.88 -7.17
N HIS A 19 -7.25 -3.85 -5.98
CA HIS A 19 -6.62 -4.28 -4.73
C HIS A 19 -6.34 -5.79 -4.74
N GLU A 20 -7.28 -6.63 -5.15
CA GLU A 20 -7.06 -8.08 -5.25
C GLU A 20 -5.98 -8.43 -6.29
N ASP A 21 -5.93 -7.72 -7.41
CA ASP A 21 -4.96 -7.98 -8.48
C ASP A 21 -3.54 -7.59 -8.09
N HIS A 22 -3.34 -6.59 -7.24
CA HIS A 22 -2.03 -6.22 -6.70
C HIS A 22 -1.31 -7.42 -6.08
N PHE A 23 -2.03 -8.23 -5.29
CA PHE A 23 -1.47 -9.41 -4.61
C PHE A 23 -1.14 -10.58 -5.52
N LYS A 24 -1.49 -10.51 -6.82
CA LYS A 24 -1.18 -11.51 -7.83
C LYS A 24 0.05 -11.15 -8.67
N THR A 25 0.65 -9.97 -8.43
CA THR A 25 1.79 -9.49 -9.21
C THR A 25 3.10 -10.19 -8.81
N ALA A 26 4.01 -10.35 -9.76
CA ALA A 26 5.36 -10.87 -9.48
C ALA A 26 6.16 -9.94 -8.53
N GLN A 27 5.81 -8.66 -8.49
CA GLN A 27 6.39 -7.71 -7.54
C GLN A 27 5.95 -8.03 -6.11
N TRP A 28 4.66 -8.28 -5.88
CA TRP A 28 4.16 -8.69 -4.58
C TRP A 28 4.75 -10.03 -4.13
N GLU A 29 4.85 -11.00 -5.04
CA GLU A 29 5.52 -12.28 -4.75
C GLU A 29 6.96 -12.07 -4.29
N HIS A 30 7.73 -11.24 -5.00
CA HIS A 30 9.10 -10.93 -4.60
C HIS A 30 9.16 -10.21 -3.24
N PHE A 31 8.33 -9.20 -3.03
CA PHE A 31 8.30 -8.42 -1.79
C PHE A 31 7.90 -9.28 -0.57
N SER A 32 6.86 -10.10 -0.71
CA SER A 32 6.39 -10.98 0.36
C SER A 32 7.46 -12.00 0.77
N GLY A 33 8.23 -12.55 -0.19
CA GLY A 33 9.38 -13.40 0.12
C GLY A 33 10.49 -12.68 0.89
N ILE A 34 10.75 -11.40 0.61
CA ILE A 34 11.70 -10.59 1.39
C ILE A 34 11.18 -10.35 2.81
N MET A 35 9.89 -10.04 2.97
CA MET A 35 9.25 -9.84 4.27
C MET A 35 9.23 -11.12 5.10
N GLU A 36 9.06 -12.29 4.49
CA GLU A 36 9.16 -13.57 5.19
C GLU A 36 10.59 -13.85 5.68
N LYS A 37 11.59 -13.55 4.85
CA LYS A 37 13.01 -13.74 5.21
C LYS A 37 13.49 -12.73 6.25
N TYR A 38 12.96 -11.52 6.23
CA TYR A 38 13.33 -10.41 7.11
C TYR A 38 12.07 -9.73 7.67
N PRO A 39 11.36 -10.38 8.59
CA PRO A 39 10.09 -9.87 9.07
C PRO A 39 10.29 -8.58 9.87
N PRO A 40 9.41 -7.58 9.69
CA PRO A 40 9.40 -6.42 10.56
C PRO A 40 9.05 -6.84 12.00
N ARG A 41 9.53 -6.07 12.97
CA ARG A 41 9.22 -6.31 14.39
C ARG A 41 7.74 -6.12 14.71
N SER A 42 7.08 -5.24 13.96
CA SER A 42 5.64 -4.93 14.08
C SER A 42 5.14 -4.35 12.77
N ILE A 43 3.89 -4.64 12.42
CA ILE A 43 3.17 -4.03 11.29
C ILE A 43 1.94 -3.34 11.87
N ASP A 44 1.72 -2.08 11.50
CA ASP A 44 0.49 -1.32 11.77
C ASP A 44 -0.15 -1.01 10.42
N GLU A 45 -1.33 -1.57 10.17
CA GLU A 45 -2.07 -1.40 8.91
C GLU A 45 -3.35 -0.62 9.16
N LYS A 46 -3.62 0.36 8.30
CA LYS A 46 -4.83 1.19 8.37
C LYS A 46 -5.43 1.33 6.99
N THR A 47 -6.70 0.97 6.88
CA THR A 47 -7.49 1.11 5.66
C THR A 47 -8.38 2.35 5.79
N TYR A 48 -8.45 3.13 4.72
CA TYR A 48 -9.27 4.33 4.64
C TYR A 48 -10.03 4.34 3.32
N ASP A 49 -11.30 4.73 3.37
CA ASP A 49 -12.03 5.07 2.15
C ASP A 49 -11.47 6.39 1.60
N ALA A 50 -10.88 6.32 0.40
CA ALA A 50 -10.40 7.49 -0.31
C ALA A 50 -11.46 7.97 -1.29
N SER A 51 -11.76 9.27 -1.27
CA SER A 51 -12.59 9.91 -2.30
C SER A 51 -11.80 11.05 -2.92
N GLU A 52 -11.78 11.10 -4.25
CA GLU A 52 -11.19 12.20 -4.98
C GLU A 52 -12.24 13.31 -5.11
N THR A 53 -11.94 14.48 -4.54
CA THR A 53 -12.75 15.67 -4.79
C THR A 53 -12.22 16.29 -6.07
N LYS A 54 -13.04 16.32 -7.13
CA LYS A 54 -12.67 16.96 -8.40
C LYS A 54 -12.20 18.38 -8.16
N HIS A 55 -11.12 18.78 -8.82
CA HIS A 55 -10.67 20.15 -8.73
C HIS A 55 -11.67 21.05 -9.46
N ALA A 56 -11.93 22.25 -8.94
CA ALA A 56 -12.91 23.19 -9.51
C ALA A 56 -12.54 23.71 -10.93
N LEU A 57 -11.44 23.23 -11.51
CA LEU A 57 -10.96 23.57 -12.85
C LEU A 57 -11.01 22.36 -13.80
N ASP A 58 -11.54 21.22 -13.35
CA ASP A 58 -11.73 20.01 -14.16
C ASP A 58 -13.09 20.01 -14.92
N ASP A 59 -13.77 21.15 -14.98
CA ASP A 59 -15.04 21.41 -15.69
C ASP A 59 -14.85 22.16 -17.03
#